data_AF-A0A382MR00-F1
#
_entry.id   AF-A0A382MR00-F1
#
_cell.length_a   1.000
_cell.length_b   1.000
_cell.length_c   1.000
_cell.angle_alpha   90.00
_cell.angle_beta   90.00
_cell.angle_gamma   90.00
#
_symmetry.space_group_name_H-M   'P 1'
#
loop_
_entity.id
_entity.type
_entity.pdbx_description
1 polymer ?
#
loop_
_entity_poly.entity_id
_entity_poly.type
_entity_poly.pdbx_seq_one_letter_code
_entity_poly.pdbx_strand_id
1 'polypeptide(L)'
;MDTETSEPQTHLEMEPVKKGTDQLCESIVNQEGFKELYIKIDAFVTDEKLKYEYGTLNDRGALLQQKQQTGVEITEEEIAAFEKLREEFMANPIATNFLDA
;
A
#
# COMPACT_ATOMS: atom_id res chain seq x y z
N MET A 1 -6.36 57.49 15.68
CA MET A 1 -7.56 56.66 15.43
C MET A 1 -7.50 56.34 13.96
N ASP A 2 -6.78 55.29 13.61
CA ASP A 2 -6.59 54.89 12.22
C ASP A 2 -7.32 53.57 12.06
N THR A 3 -8.52 53.68 11.50
CA THR A 3 -9.35 52.55 11.13
C THR A 3 -8.76 51.91 9.88
N GLU A 4 -7.94 50.87 10.08
CA GLU A 4 -7.60 49.93 9.00
C GLU A 4 -8.87 49.14 8.65
N THR A 5 -9.53 49.62 7.60
CA THR A 5 -10.59 48.87 6.91
C THR A 5 -9.94 47.70 6.20
N SER A 6 -9.89 46.53 6.85
CA SER A 6 -9.47 45.29 6.20
C SER A 6 -10.58 44.84 5.26
N GLU A 7 -10.32 44.94 3.95
CA GLU A 7 -11.21 44.39 2.91
C GLU A 7 -11.38 42.87 3.11
N PRO A 8 -12.56 42.30 2.82
CA PRO A 8 -12.81 40.88 3.03
C PRO A 8 -11.86 40.04 2.16
N GLN A 9 -10.96 39.29 2.80
CA GLN A 9 -10.08 38.34 2.13
C GLN A 9 -10.91 37.25 1.43
N THR A 10 -10.94 37.26 0.10
CA THR A 10 -11.63 36.28 -0.74
C THR A 10 -10.74 35.10 -1.16
N HIS A 11 -9.48 35.06 -0.70
CA HIS A 11 -8.49 34.04 -1.03
C HIS A 11 -7.92 33.39 0.25
N LEU A 12 -7.70 32.08 0.21
CA LEU A 12 -7.11 31.33 1.33
C LEU A 12 -5.61 31.64 1.47
N GLU A 13 -5.14 31.87 2.69
CA GLU A 13 -3.70 31.92 2.96
C GLU A 13 -3.13 30.49 2.99
N MET A 14 -2.26 30.17 2.04
CA MET A 14 -1.74 28.79 1.88
C MET A 14 -0.58 28.46 2.80
N GLU A 15 0.16 29.46 3.30
CA GLU A 15 1.33 29.25 4.16
C GLU A 15 1.00 28.51 5.47
N PRO A 16 -0.04 28.90 6.24
CA PRO A 16 -0.45 28.16 7.44
C PRO A 16 -0.86 26.71 7.13
N VAL A 17 -1.53 26.48 6.00
CA VAL A 17 -1.97 25.15 5.55
C VAL A 17 -0.76 24.26 5.24
N LYS A 18 0.21 24.80 4.48
CA LYS A 18 1.46 24.11 4.18
C LYS A 18 2.21 23.76 5.46
N LYS A 19 2.39 24.73 6.37
CA LYS A 19 3.08 24.51 7.64
C LYS A 19 2.42 23.42 8.48
N GLY A 20 1.09 23.43 8.60
CA GLY A 20 0.36 22.39 9.33
C GLY A 20 0.53 21.01 8.68
N THR A 21 0.55 20.96 7.35
CA THR A 21 0.77 19.72 6.59
C THR A 21 2.17 19.17 6.81
N ASP A 22 3.20 20.01 6.74
CA ASP A 22 4.60 19.62 6.96
C ASP A 22 4.78 19.06 8.38
N GLN A 23 4.20 19.71 9.39
CA GLN A 23 4.24 19.25 10.79
C GLN A 23 3.55 17.89 10.98
N LEU A 24 2.43 17.67 10.31
CA LEU A 24 1.73 16.39 10.34
C LEU A 24 2.58 15.29 9.70
N CYS A 25 3.14 15.55 8.52
CA CYS A 25 4.02 14.62 7.82
C CYS A 25 5.25 14.28 8.66
N GLU A 26 5.89 15.29 9.27
CA GLU A 26 7.03 15.09 10.17
C GLU A 26 6.66 14.23 11.38
N SER A 27 5.49 14.45 11.96
CA SER A 27 4.99 13.64 13.08
C SER A 27 4.75 12.18 12.68
N ILE A 28 4.30 11.92 11.45
CA ILE A 28 4.08 10.58 10.92
C ILE A 28 5.41 9.85 10.71
N VAL A 29 6.37 10.47 10.03
CA VAL A 29 7.66 9.81 9.68
C VAL A 29 8.56 9.58 10.90
N ASN A 30 8.37 10.35 11.97
CA ASN A 30 9.14 10.24 13.21
C ASN A 30 8.52 9.27 14.24
N GLN A 31 7.41 8.60 13.92
CA GLN A 31 6.88 7.55 14.80
C GLN A 31 7.89 6.41 14.97
N GLU A 32 7.94 5.84 16.17
CA GLU A 32 8.72 4.64 16.43
C GLU A 32 8.28 3.52 15.47
N GLY A 33 9.24 2.81 14.88
CA GLY A 33 8.97 1.75 13.91
C GLY A 33 8.67 2.23 12.48
N PHE A 34 8.43 3.52 12.21
CA PHE A 34 8.14 4.00 10.85
C PHE A 34 9.30 3.69 9.87
N LYS A 35 10.54 3.88 10.32
CA LYS A 35 11.72 3.57 9.50
C LYS A 35 11.82 2.08 9.17
N GLU A 36 11.48 1.21 10.12
CA GLU A 36 11.51 -0.25 9.93
C GLU A 36 10.41 -0.68 8.97
N LEU A 37 9.21 -0.11 9.12
CA LEU A 37 8.09 -0.28 8.19
C LEU A 37 8.48 0.12 6.77
N TYR A 38 9.07 1.31 6.61
CA TYR A 38 9.51 1.81 5.32
C TYR A 38 10.54 0.89 4.67
N ILE A 39 11.51 0.37 5.42
CA ILE A 39 12.53 -0.57 4.89
C ILE A 39 11.88 -1.86 4.38
N LYS A 40 10.88 -2.41 5.08
CA LYS A 40 10.16 -3.61 4.64
C LYS A 40 9.42 -3.35 3.31
N ILE A 41 8.75 -2.20 3.19
CA ILE A 41 8.05 -1.79 1.98
C ILE A 41 9.04 -1.57 0.83
N ASP A 42 10.12 -0.82 1.07
CA ASP A 42 11.14 -0.51 0.05
C ASP A 42 11.82 -1.78 -0.49
N ALA A 43 12.16 -2.72 0.39
CA ALA A 43 12.74 -4.01 -0.01
C ALA A 43 11.85 -4.80 -0.97
N PHE A 44 10.52 -4.75 -0.79
CA PHE A 44 9.57 -5.39 -1.70
C PHE A 44 9.37 -4.58 -2.99
N VAL A 45 9.18 -3.26 -2.87
CA VAL A 45 8.90 -2.38 -4.02
C VAL A 45 10.06 -2.33 -5.02
N THR A 46 11.30 -2.53 -4.54
CA THR A 46 12.50 -2.56 -5.37
C THR A 46 12.82 -3.95 -5.95
N ASP A 47 12.14 -5.00 -5.51
CA ASP A 47 12.27 -6.35 -6.06
C ASP A 47 11.23 -6.59 -7.18
N GLU A 48 11.66 -6.39 -8.43
CA GLU A 48 10.79 -6.57 -9.61
C GLU A 48 10.25 -8.00 -9.76
N LYS A 49 11.03 -9.01 -9.34
CA LYS A 49 10.60 -10.41 -9.44
C LYS A 49 9.48 -10.68 -8.44
N LEU A 50 9.63 -10.24 -7.20
CA LEU A 50 8.60 -10.40 -6.17
C LEU A 50 7.32 -9.64 -6.51
N LYS A 51 7.42 -8.43 -7.08
CA LYS A 51 6.24 -7.71 -7.58
C LYS A 51 5.50 -8.47 -8.67
N TYR A 52 6.23 -9.07 -9.62
CA TYR A 52 5.62 -9.90 -10.66
C TYR A 52 4.95 -11.16 -10.10
N GLU A 53 5.60 -11.83 -9.16
CA GLU A 53 5.08 -13.03 -8.49
C GLU A 53 3.81 -12.69 -7.67
N TYR A 54 3.82 -11.58 -6.94
CA TYR A 54 2.66 -11.08 -6.20
C TYR A 54 1.50 -10.72 -7.13
N GLY A 55 1.76 -10.03 -8.24
CA GLY A 55 0.75 -9.72 -9.25
C GLY A 55 0.12 -10.97 -9.83
N THR A 56 0.95 -11.95 -10.23
CA THR A 56 0.49 -13.24 -10.75
C THR A 56 -0.38 -14.01 -9.74
N LEU A 57 0.02 -14.00 -8.46
CA LEU A 57 -0.74 -14.62 -7.38
C LEU A 57 -2.12 -13.97 -7.22
N ASN A 58 -2.18 -12.63 -7.22
CA ASN A 58 -3.43 -11.87 -7.12
C ASN A 58 -4.35 -12.11 -8.32
N ASP A 59 -3.82 -12.08 -9.54
CA ASP A 59 -4.60 -12.32 -10.77
C ASP A 59 -5.22 -13.72 -10.75
N ARG A 60 -4.44 -14.73 -10.34
CA ARG A 60 -4.93 -16.10 -10.23
C ARG A 60 -5.97 -16.25 -9.11
N GLY A 61 -5.75 -15.60 -7.97
CA GLY A 61 -6.71 -15.55 -6.87
C GLY A 61 -8.04 -14.91 -7.28
N ALA A 62 -7.98 -13.78 -8.01
CA ALA A 62 -9.16 -13.08 -8.52
C ALA A 62 -9.95 -13.95 -9.51
N LEU A 63 -9.26 -14.67 -10.40
CA LEU A 63 -9.91 -15.61 -11.32
C LEU A 63 -10.64 -16.74 -10.57
N LEU A 64 -10.00 -17.34 -9.56
CA LEU A 64 -10.63 -18.38 -8.74
C LEU A 64 -11.84 -17.84 -7.97
N GLN A 65 -11.71 -16.65 -7.39
CA GLN A 65 -12.81 -15.98 -6.69
C GLN A 65 -13.99 -15.71 -7.63
N GLN A 66 -13.72 -15.23 -8.86
CA GLN A 66 -14.75 -15.00 -9.87
C GLN A 66 -15.47 -16.30 -10.22
N LYS A 67 -14.73 -17.41 -10.44
CA LYS A 67 -15.34 -18.72 -10.69
C LYS A 67 -16.26 -19.15 -9.56
N GLN A 68 -15.79 -19.02 -8.32
CA GLN A 68 -16.58 -19.35 -7.14
C GLN A 68 -17.88 -18.52 -7.05
N GLN A 69 -17.81 -17.21 -7.30
CA GLN A 69 -18.97 -16.32 -7.28
C GLN A 69 -19.99 -16.60 -8.39
N THR A 70 -19.51 -17.04 -9.56
CA THR A 70 -20.34 -17.33 -10.73
C THR A 70 -20.82 -18.79 -10.78
N GLY A 71 -20.42 -19.61 -9.81
CA GLY A 71 -20.77 -21.04 -9.75
C GLY A 71 -20.05 -21.88 -10.82
N VAL A 72 -18.98 -21.36 -11.42
CA VAL A 72 -18.11 -22.12 -12.33
C VAL A 72 -17.26 -23.07 -11.49
N GLU A 73 -17.18 -24.32 -11.93
CA GLU A 73 -16.35 -25.34 -11.28
C GLU A 73 -14.88 -24.91 -11.24
N ILE A 74 -14.26 -25.13 -10.07
CA ILE A 74 -12.83 -24.92 -9.84
C ILE A 74 -12.20 -26.31 -9.73
N THR A 75 -11.24 -26.62 -10.60
CA THR A 75 -10.62 -27.95 -10.58
C THR A 75 -9.54 -28.07 -9.50
N GLU A 76 -9.21 -29.30 -9.12
CA GLU A 76 -8.13 -29.57 -8.18
C GLU A 76 -6.77 -29.07 -8.70
N GLU A 77 -6.51 -29.18 -10.01
CA GLU A 77 -5.30 -28.67 -10.62
C GLU A 77 -5.19 -27.14 -10.51
N GLU A 78 -6.33 -26.43 -10.62
CA GLU A 78 -6.35 -24.98 -10.51
C GLU A 78 -6.03 -24.51 -9.09
N ILE A 79 -6.58 -25.21 -8.08
CA ILE A 79 -6.30 -25.00 -6.67
C ILE A 79 -4.84 -25.30 -6.37
N ALA A 80 -4.35 -26.48 -6.78
CA ALA A 80 -2.98 -26.90 -6.53
C ALA A 80 -1.94 -25.94 -7.12
N ALA A 81 -2.20 -25.43 -8.33
CA ALA A 81 -1.32 -24.46 -8.97
C ALA A 81 -1.36 -23.08 -8.29
N PHE A 82 -2.50 -22.65 -7.74
CA PHE A 82 -2.58 -21.44 -6.92
C PHE A 82 -1.83 -21.61 -5.60
N GLU A 83 -2.07 -22.72 -4.89
CA GLU A 83 -1.43 -23.02 -3.61
C GLU A 83 0.08 -23.11 -3.74
N LYS A 84 0.60 -23.73 -4.80
CA LYS A 84 2.03 -23.76 -5.07
C LYS A 84 2.63 -22.35 -5.22
N LEU A 85 2.00 -21.48 -6.01
CA LEU A 85 2.48 -20.09 -6.17
C LEU A 85 2.42 -19.33 -4.84
N ARG A 86 1.36 -19.57 -4.05
CA ARG A 86 1.22 -18.96 -2.72
C ARG A 86 2.33 -19.42 -1.79
N GLU A 87 2.61 -20.72 -1.72
CA GLU A 87 3.66 -21.28 -0.87
C GLU A 87 5.05 -20.76 -1.26
N GLU A 88 5.36 -20.71 -2.56
CA GLU A 88 6.63 -20.15 -3.07
C GLU A 88 6.78 -18.68 -2.71
N PHE A 89 5.70 -17.88 -2.84
CA PHE A 89 5.69 -16.48 -2.44
C PHE A 89 5.89 -16.31 -0.92
N MET A 90 5.13 -17.06 -0.12
CA MET A 90 5.18 -16.99 1.35
C MET A 90 6.47 -17.55 1.94
N ALA A 91 7.22 -18.37 1.20
CA ALA A 91 8.56 -18.81 1.60
C ALA A 91 9.61 -17.69 1.51
N ASN A 92 9.31 -16.57 0.83
CA ASN A 92 10.25 -15.46 0.73
C ASN A 92 10.10 -14.50 1.95
N PRO A 93 11.18 -14.25 2.71
CA PRO A 93 11.13 -13.35 3.86
C PRO A 93 10.83 -11.89 3.48
N ILE A 94 11.21 -11.43 2.28
CA ILE A 94 10.88 -10.07 1.81
C ILE A 94 9.37 -9.96 1.57
N ALA A 95 8.75 -10.99 0.98
CA ALA A 95 7.31 -11.05 0.76
C ALA A 95 6.53 -11.07 2.08
N THR A 96 6.89 -11.94 3.02
CA THR A 96 6.24 -12.02 4.34
C THR A 96 6.43 -10.75 5.16
N ASN A 97 7.64 -10.19 5.19
CA ASN A 97 7.89 -8.91 5.85
C ASN A 97 7.08 -7.76 5.24
N PHE A 98 6.84 -7.77 3.93
CA PHE A 98 5.98 -6.79 3.28
C PHE A 98 4.50 -6.95 3.64
N LEU A 99 4.01 -8.18 3.80
CA LEU A 99 2.62 -8.42 4.24
C LEU A 99 2.41 -8.06 5.72
N ASP A 100 3.45 -8.18 6.54
CA ASP A 100 3.45 -7.86 7.97
C ASP A 100 3.77 -6.38 8.25
N ALA A 101 4.12 -5.60 7.23
CA ALA A 101 4.40 -4.17 7.30
C ALA A 101 3.08 -3.38 7.40
#